data_AF-A0A6B3RU78-F1
#
_entry.id   AF-A0A6B3RU78-F1
#
_cell.length_a   1.000
_cell.length_b   1.000
_cell.length_c   1.000
_cell.angle_alpha   90.00
_cell.angle_beta   90.00
_cell.angle_gamma   90.00
#
_symmetry.space_group_name_H-M   'P 1'
#
loop_
_entity.id
_entity.type
_entity.pdbx_description
1 polymer ?
#
loop_
_entity_poly.entity_id
_entity_poly.type
_entity_poly.pdbx_seq_one_letter_code
_entity_poly.pdbx_strand_id
1 'polypeptide(L)'
;MHGSRVVSIFGAAGPALDEVGLSAWIAQAAPGEALVYHRGFLAVDATGAVSNLTPERQRTLRCVAAAALRAAEQRLVHLVQARLGPDHFAYIAVARPKPGPAGAALSMRLLEAA
;
A
#
# COMPACT_ATOMS: atom_id res chain seq x y z
N MET A 1 2.53 -21.31 6.65
CA MET A 1 3.13 -20.16 5.94
C MET A 1 2.05 -19.55 5.06
N HIS A 2 1.40 -18.47 5.49
CA HIS A 2 0.38 -17.82 4.68
C HIS A 2 1.10 -17.00 3.60
N GLY A 3 1.06 -17.46 2.35
CA GLY A 3 1.64 -16.73 1.23
C GLY A 3 0.96 -15.37 1.12
N SER A 4 1.73 -14.29 1.32
CA SER A 4 1.27 -12.91 1.11
C SER A 4 0.77 -12.80 -0.33
N ARG A 5 -0.54 -12.81 -0.50
CA ARG A 5 -1.18 -12.57 -1.79
C ARG A 5 -0.93 -11.10 -2.14
N VAL A 6 -0.09 -10.87 -3.15
CA VAL A 6 0.07 -9.53 -3.72
C VAL A 6 -1.16 -9.27 -4.58
N VAL A 7 -2.07 -8.44 -4.07
CA VAL A 7 -3.21 -7.97 -4.85
C VAL A 7 -2.72 -6.83 -5.73
N SER A 8 -2.50 -7.14 -7.00
CA SER A 8 -2.17 -6.13 -8.00
C SER A 8 -3.46 -5.54 -8.54
N ILE A 9 -3.94 -4.45 -7.94
CA ILE A 9 -5.17 -3.80 -8.45
C ILE A 9 -4.93 -3.03 -9.76
N PHE A 10 -3.68 -2.67 -10.15
CA PHE A 10 -3.46 -1.91 -11.39
C PHE A 10 -2.28 -2.36 -12.27
N GLY A 11 -2.58 -2.43 -13.58
CA GLY A 11 -1.67 -2.32 -14.71
C GLY A 11 -1.97 -1.03 -15.49
N ALA A 12 -1.16 -0.70 -16.50
CA ALA A 12 -1.16 0.59 -17.22
C ALA A 12 -2.50 1.08 -17.83
N ALA A 13 -3.55 0.24 -17.84
CA ALA A 13 -4.87 0.54 -18.41
C ALA A 13 -6.07 0.39 -17.44
N GLY A 14 -5.86 0.10 -16.14
CA GLY A 14 -6.95 0.04 -15.15
C GLY A 14 -7.31 1.41 -14.54
N PRO A 15 -8.44 1.56 -13.83
CA PRO A 15 -8.79 2.83 -13.17
C PRO A 15 -7.69 3.23 -12.19
N ALA A 16 -7.09 4.41 -12.27
CA ALA A 16 -5.96 4.73 -11.39
C ALA A 16 -6.37 4.64 -9.91
N LEU A 17 -5.60 3.93 -9.07
CA LEU A 17 -5.74 4.03 -7.61
C LEU A 17 -5.66 5.51 -7.21
N ASP A 18 -6.56 5.94 -6.35
CA ASP A 18 -6.53 7.27 -5.72
C ASP A 18 -6.40 7.14 -4.20
N GLU A 19 -6.36 8.27 -3.49
CA GLU A 19 -6.21 8.27 -2.02
C GLU A 19 -7.36 7.56 -1.30
N VAL A 20 -8.57 7.63 -1.86
CA VAL A 20 -9.76 7.00 -1.31
C VAL A 20 -9.66 5.49 -1.43
N GLY A 21 -9.30 5.00 -2.62
CA GLY A 21 -9.07 3.58 -2.87
C GLY A 21 -7.95 3.01 -2.00
N LEU A 22 -6.84 3.75 -1.83
CA LEU A 22 -5.77 3.34 -0.93
C LEU A 22 -6.25 3.24 0.51
N SER A 23 -6.99 4.25 0.99
CA SER A 23 -7.52 4.28 2.36
C SER A 23 -8.51 3.15 2.62
N ALA A 24 -9.39 2.89 1.64
CA ALA A 24 -10.35 1.79 1.69
C ALA A 24 -9.64 0.43 1.73
N TRP A 25 -8.56 0.26 0.95
CA TRP A 25 -7.74 -0.96 1.03
C TRP A 25 -7.08 -1.08 2.41
N ILE A 26 -6.42 -0.05 2.93
CA ILE A 26 -5.78 -0.08 4.26
C ILE A 26 -6.79 -0.48 5.36
N ALA A 27 -8.00 0.07 5.32
CA ALA A 27 -9.05 -0.22 6.30
C ALA A 27 -9.44 -1.71 6.32
N GLN A 28 -9.47 -2.36 5.16
CA GLN A 28 -10.00 -3.72 5.00
C GLN A 28 -8.90 -4.80 4.92
N ALA A 29 -7.68 -4.43 4.51
CA ALA A 29 -6.59 -5.36 4.27
C ALA A 29 -6.24 -6.21 5.49
N ALA A 30 -6.00 -7.50 5.26
CA ALA A 30 -5.51 -8.40 6.28
C ALA A 30 -4.02 -8.11 6.59
N PRO A 31 -3.53 -8.40 7.81
CA PRO A 31 -2.12 -8.24 8.12
C PRO A 31 -1.23 -9.05 7.15
N GLY A 32 -0.23 -8.41 6.55
CA GLY A 32 0.66 -9.03 5.56
C GLY A 32 0.12 -9.08 4.13
N GLU A 33 -1.12 -8.63 3.90
CA GLU A 33 -1.64 -8.42 2.55
C GLU A 33 -0.89 -7.26 1.88
N ALA A 34 -0.58 -7.41 0.60
CA ALA A 34 0.25 -6.46 -0.13
C ALA A 34 -0.48 -5.87 -1.32
N LEU A 35 -0.32 -4.57 -1.51
CA LEU A 35 -0.87 -3.77 -2.58
C LEU A 35 0.26 -3.09 -3.35
N VAL A 36 0.37 -3.37 -4.65
CA VAL A 36 1.22 -2.57 -5.56
C VAL A 36 0.43 -1.32 -5.96
N TYR A 37 0.83 -0.16 -5.44
CA TYR A 37 0.16 1.11 -5.76
C TYR A 37 0.77 1.83 -6.97
N HIS A 38 1.99 1.48 -7.37
CA HIS A 38 2.63 2.01 -8.57
C HIS A 38 3.68 1.06 -9.13
N ARG A 39 3.82 1.06 -10.46
CA ARG A 39 4.91 0.43 -11.20
C ARG A 39 5.53 1.45 -12.14
N GLY A 40 6.87 1.52 -12.15
CA GLY A 40 7.61 2.55 -12.87
C GLY A 40 8.65 3.19 -11.97
N PHE A 41 8.98 4.45 -12.24
CA PHE A 41 9.88 5.25 -11.41
C PHE A 41 9.07 6.30 -10.70
N LEU A 42 8.68 6.04 -9.44
CA LEU A 42 7.73 6.90 -8.73
C LEU A 42 8.13 8.38 -8.71
N ALA A 43 9.41 8.68 -8.50
CA ALA A 43 9.89 10.06 -8.49
C ALA A 43 9.74 10.74 -9.86
N VAL A 44 10.07 10.03 -10.95
CA VAL A 44 9.94 10.53 -12.33
C VAL A 44 8.47 10.64 -12.69
N ASP A 45 7.70 9.61 -12.42
CA ASP A 45 6.30 9.52 -12.83
C ASP A 45 5.40 10.50 -12.07
N ALA A 46 5.73 10.83 -10.81
CA ALA A 46 4.93 11.73 -9.99
C ALA A 46 5.28 13.22 -10.18
N THR A 47 6.51 13.55 -10.59
CA THR A 47 6.99 14.95 -10.63
C THR A 47 7.81 15.34 -11.86
N GLY A 48 8.15 14.41 -12.73
CA GLY A 48 9.03 14.64 -13.86
C GLY A 48 8.29 15.23 -15.06
N ALA A 49 8.88 16.28 -15.66
CA ALA A 49 8.42 16.82 -16.96
C ALA A 49 8.53 15.80 -18.11
N VAL A 50 9.36 14.76 -17.93
CA VAL A 50 9.60 13.67 -18.89
C VAL A 50 8.69 12.45 -18.68
N SER A 51 7.76 12.50 -17.71
CA SER A 51 6.83 11.42 -17.44
C SER A 51 5.84 11.23 -18.60
N ASN A 52 5.52 9.97 -18.91
CA ASN A 52 4.48 9.63 -19.89
C ASN A 52 3.05 9.75 -19.31
N LEU A 53 2.91 10.10 -18.03
CA LEU A 53 1.61 10.31 -17.39
C LEU A 53 1.08 11.72 -17.66
N THR A 54 -0.23 11.84 -17.86
CA THR A 54 -0.91 13.14 -17.94
C THR A 54 -0.77 13.90 -16.62
N PRO A 55 -0.83 15.25 -16.61
CA PRO A 55 -0.72 16.05 -15.39
C PRO A 55 -1.71 15.63 -14.28
N GLU A 56 -2.92 15.23 -14.66
CA GLU A 56 -3.94 14.73 -13.73
C GLU A 56 -3.49 13.42 -13.07
N ARG A 57 -2.99 12.47 -13.88
CA ARG A 57 -2.46 11.20 -13.37
C ARG A 57 -1.22 11.40 -12.50
N GLN A 58 -0.35 12.34 -12.84
CA GLN A 58 0.80 12.70 -11.99
C GLN A 58 0.34 13.27 -10.65
N ARG A 59 -0.67 14.15 -10.65
CA ARG A 59 -1.25 14.69 -9.40
C ARG A 59 -1.86 13.57 -8.56
N THR A 60 -2.66 12.68 -9.16
CA THR A 60 -3.22 11.52 -8.45
C THR A 60 -2.12 10.61 -7.87
N LEU A 61 -1.07 10.33 -8.65
CA LEU A 61 0.05 9.51 -8.17
C LEU A 61 0.78 10.17 -6.99
N ARG A 62 1.01 11.48 -7.03
CA ARG A 62 1.58 12.23 -5.89
C ARG A 62 0.71 12.13 -4.65
N CYS A 63 -0.59 12.31 -4.82
CA CYS A 63 -1.58 12.17 -3.76
C CYS A 63 -1.54 10.78 -3.12
N VAL A 64 -1.57 9.72 -3.92
CA VAL A 64 -1.46 8.32 -3.45
C VAL A 64 -0.14 8.05 -2.74
N ALA A 65 0.99 8.49 -3.32
CA ALA A 65 2.31 8.30 -2.73
C ALA A 65 2.44 9.01 -1.37
N ALA A 66 1.90 10.22 -1.26
CA ALA A 66 1.86 10.97 -0.01
C ALA A 66 0.96 10.27 1.03
N ALA A 67 -0.20 9.76 0.62
CA ALA A 67 -1.09 9.00 1.50
C ALA A 67 -0.43 7.69 1.99
N ALA A 68 0.27 6.97 1.12
CA ALA A 68 1.01 5.76 1.47
C ALA A 68 2.12 6.06 2.49
N LEU A 69 2.84 7.17 2.31
CA LEU A 69 3.86 7.64 3.26
C LEU A 69 3.23 7.96 4.62
N ARG A 70 2.16 8.76 4.67
CA ARG A 70 1.43 9.08 5.91
C ARG A 70 0.95 7.81 6.62
N ALA A 71 0.43 6.83 5.87
CA ALA A 71 -0.01 5.56 6.44
C ALA A 71 1.16 4.75 7.04
N ALA A 72 2.34 4.80 6.41
CA ALA A 72 3.54 4.15 6.94
C ALA A 72 4.03 4.79 8.24
N GLU A 73 4.04 6.13 8.29
CA GLU A 73 4.34 6.94 9.48
C GLU A 73 3.38 6.61 10.63
N GLN A 74 2.09 6.47 10.32
CA GLN A 74 1.03 6.06 11.26
C GLN A 74 1.02 4.58 11.60
N ARG A 75 2.02 3.83 11.13
CA ARG A 75 2.17 2.41 11.43
C ARG A 75 1.08 1.49 10.87
N LEU A 76 0.37 1.92 9.83
CA LEU A 76 -0.71 1.15 9.20
C LEU A 76 -0.18 0.24 8.08
N VAL A 77 0.89 0.65 7.40
CA VAL A 77 1.55 -0.15 6.35
C VAL A 77 3.08 -0.17 6.53
N HIS A 78 3.73 -1.12 5.88
CA HIS A 78 5.14 -1.07 5.53
C HIS A 78 5.27 -0.75 4.04
N LEU A 79 6.16 0.16 3.67
CA LEU A 79 6.44 0.44 2.27
C LEU A 79 7.65 -0.37 1.81
N VAL A 80 7.51 -1.02 0.66
CA VAL A 80 8.55 -1.83 0.04
C VAL A 80 8.71 -1.38 -1.41
N GLN A 81 9.96 -1.28 -1.84
CA GLN A 81 10.30 -1.11 -3.24
C GLN A 81 10.95 -2.41 -3.74
N ALA A 82 10.42 -2.97 -4.82
CA ALA A 82 10.98 -4.16 -5.46
C ALA A 82 11.43 -3.83 -6.88
N ARG A 83 12.67 -4.13 -7.22
CA ARG A 83 13.16 -4.01 -8.60
C ARG A 83 12.67 -5.22 -9.40
N LEU A 84 11.89 -4.97 -10.45
CA LEU A 84 11.35 -6.00 -11.35
C LEU A 84 12.20 -6.18 -12.62
N GLY A 85 12.96 -5.15 -12.99
CA GLY A 85 13.85 -5.16 -14.14
C GLY A 85 14.67 -3.87 -14.23
N PRO A 86 15.45 -3.70 -15.30
CA PRO A 86 15.99 -2.39 -15.66
C PRO A 86 14.83 -1.39 -15.74
N ASP A 87 14.98 -0.26 -15.06
CA ASP A 87 14.02 0.86 -15.12
C ASP A 87 12.58 0.54 -14.70
N HIS A 88 12.36 -0.59 -14.03
CA HIS A 88 11.04 -1.06 -13.65
C HIS A 88 11.04 -1.49 -12.19
N PHE A 89 10.35 -0.70 -11.36
CA PHE A 89 10.21 -0.95 -9.93
C PHE A 89 8.73 -1.05 -9.57
N ALA A 90 8.40 -1.91 -8.61
CA ALA A 90 7.12 -1.94 -7.94
C ALA A 90 7.22 -1.23 -6.59
N TYR A 91 6.24 -0.37 -6.32
CA TYR A 91 6.05 0.29 -5.04
C TYR A 91 4.85 -0.34 -4.35
N ILE A 92 5.12 -0.92 -3.17
CA ILE A 92 4.23 -1.86 -2.51
C ILE A 92 3.93 -1.34 -1.11
N ALA A 93 2.65 -1.28 -0.76
CA ALA A 93 2.19 -1.14 0.61
C ALA A 93 1.84 -2.52 1.17
N VAL A 94 2.40 -2.89 2.30
CA VAL A 94 2.10 -4.15 3.00
C VAL A 94 1.37 -3.80 4.30
N ALA A 95 0.14 -4.29 4.45
CA ALA A 95 -0.70 -3.97 5.60
C ALA A 95 -0.10 -4.52 6.89
N ARG A 96 -0.11 -3.70 7.94
CA ARG A 96 0.36 -4.11 9.27
C ARG A 96 -0.76 -4.69 10.10
N PRO A 97 -0.44 -5.49 11.14
CA PRO A 97 -1.41 -5.83 12.16
C PRO A 97 -2.03 -4.55 12.73
N LYS A 98 -3.35 -4.39 12.54
CA LYS A 98 -4.11 -3.36 13.23
C LYS A 98 -4.05 -3.72 14.71
N PRO A 99 -3.79 -2.77 15.63
CA PRO A 99 -3.93 -3.05 17.05
C PRO A 99 -5.37 -3.48 17.28
N GLY A 100 -5.59 -4.78 17.46
CA GLY A 100 -6.86 -5.28 17.97
C GLY A 100 -7.10 -4.63 19.34
N PRO A 101 -8.34 -4.57 19.83
CA PRO A 101 -8.59 -4.14 21.19
C PRO A 101 -7.71 -4.98 22.12
N ALA A 102 -6.73 -4.36 22.78
CA ALA A 102 -5.75 -5.03 23.62
C ALA A 102 -6.42 -5.94 24.68
N GLY A 103 -7.65 -5.61 25.05
CA GLY A 103 -8.49 -6.41 25.94
C GLY A 103 -8.95 -7.75 25.37
N ALA A 104 -9.21 -7.90 24.06
CA ALA A 104 -9.73 -9.16 23.53
C ALA A 104 -8.69 -10.29 23.57
N ALA A 105 -7.42 -9.96 23.27
CA ALA A 105 -6.32 -10.92 23.35
C ALA A 105 -6.02 -11.32 24.81
N LEU A 106 -6.00 -10.35 25.74
CA LEU A 106 -5.80 -10.63 27.16
C LEU A 106 -6.96 -11.44 27.76
N SER A 107 -8.21 -11.05 27.46
CA SER A 107 -9.41 -11.75 27.93
C SER A 107 -9.46 -13.19 27.43
N MET A 108 -9.05 -13.45 26.18
CA MET A 108 -8.95 -14.82 25.67
C MET A 108 -7.86 -15.62 26.42
N ARG A 109 -6.68 -15.02 26.64
CA ARG A 109 -5.60 -15.70 27.39
C ARG A 109 -5.97 -16.01 28.85
N LEU A 110 -6.76 -15.15 29.48
CA LEU A 110 -7.26 -15.37 30.84
C LEU A 110 -8.33 -16.46 30.89
N LEU A 111 -9.19 -16.55 29.87
CA LEU A 111 -10.22 -17.59 29.77
C LEU A 111 -9.61 -18.98 29.51
N GLU A 112 -8.54 -19.08 28.72
CA GLU A 112 -7.82 -20.35 28.50
C GLU A 112 -7.02 -20.84 29.72
N ALA A 113 -6.74 -19.95 30.68
CA ALA A 113 -5.95 -20.25 31.87
C ALA A 113 -6.80 -20.61 33.11
N ALA A 114 -8.13 -20.58 32.99
CA ALA A 114 -9.10 -20.92 34.04
C ALA A 114 -9.69 -22.32 33.83
#